data_AF-A0A2H5V5R0-F1
#
_entry.id   AF-A0A2H5V5R0-F1
#
_cell.length_a   1.000
_cell.length_b   1.000
_cell.length_c   1.000
_cell.angle_alpha   90.00
_cell.angle_beta   90.00
_cell.angle_gamma   90.00
#
_symmetry.space_group_name_H-M   'P 1'
#
loop_
_entity.id
_entity.type
_entity.pdbx_description
1 polymer ?
#
loop_
_entity_poly.entity_id
_entity_poly.type
_entity_poly.pdbx_seq_one_letter_code
_entity_poly.pdbx_strand_id
1 'polypeptide(L)'
;MSKGAGAQGEDMSYRKIQERIYELFGVWLSKSQISYWCRGTHRPEGRVSVVVREGYWFRYVVGSVLSDGNRKRHAGNSDLMLRVRDREFVEAFAEALRRIGL
;
A
#
# COMPACT_ATOMS: atom_id res chain seq x y z
N MET A 1 -1.27 26.30 28.28
CA MET A 1 -2.17 25.76 27.25
C MET A 1 -2.09 26.69 26.05
N SER A 2 -1.23 26.37 25.08
CA SER A 2 -0.89 27.25 23.95
C SER A 2 -1.76 26.96 22.72
N LYS A 3 -2.02 28.03 21.97
CA LYS A 3 -2.89 28.18 20.80
C LYS A 3 -2.48 27.30 19.62
N GLY A 4 -3.45 26.96 18.77
CA GLY A 4 -3.24 26.54 17.37
C GLY A 4 -4.36 27.11 16.52
N ALA A 5 -4.05 28.15 15.74
CA ALA A 5 -4.97 28.94 14.94
C ALA A 5 -5.82 28.08 13.99
N GLY A 6 -7.15 28.20 14.09
CA GLY A 6 -8.05 27.79 13.01
C GLY A 6 -7.82 28.71 11.84
N ALA A 7 -7.13 28.20 10.81
CA ALA A 7 -7.02 28.89 9.53
C ALA A 7 -8.43 29.01 8.95
N GLN A 8 -8.95 30.23 8.95
CA GLN A 8 -10.06 30.63 8.09
C GLN A 8 -9.58 30.51 6.65
N GLY A 9 -9.82 29.36 6.02
CA GLY A 9 -9.72 29.19 4.57
C GLY A 9 -11.11 29.37 3.99
N GLU A 10 -11.25 30.24 2.99
CA GLU A 10 -12.50 30.51 2.25
C GLU A 10 -13.34 29.23 2.07
N ASP A 11 -14.65 29.33 2.30
CA ASP A 11 -15.63 28.26 2.05
C ASP A 11 -15.66 27.90 0.55
N MET A 12 -14.67 27.12 0.12
CA MET A 12 -14.61 26.49 -1.17
C MET A 12 -15.62 25.35 -1.14
N SER A 13 -16.85 25.65 -1.60
CA SER A 13 -17.84 24.59 -1.80
C SER A 13 -17.23 23.47 -2.65
N TYR A 14 -17.61 22.20 -2.39
CA TYR A 14 -17.06 21.06 -3.15
C TYR A 14 -17.18 21.24 -4.67
N ARG A 15 -18.15 22.04 -5.15
CA ARG A 15 -18.29 22.42 -6.54
C ARG A 15 -17.11 23.25 -7.07
N LYS A 16 -16.65 24.26 -6.33
CA LYS A 16 -15.47 25.05 -6.72
C LYS A 16 -14.21 24.19 -6.78
N ILE A 17 -14.10 23.21 -5.88
CA ILE A 17 -13.00 22.23 -5.90
C ILE A 17 -13.09 21.36 -7.16
N GLN A 18 -14.27 20.89 -7.56
CA GLN A 18 -14.47 20.14 -8.81
C GLN A 18 -14.05 20.96 -10.04
N GLU A 19 -14.54 22.20 -10.13
CA GLU A 19 -14.24 23.10 -11.25
C GLU A 19 -12.73 23.34 -11.35
N ARG A 20 -12.06 23.60 -10.22
CA ARG A 20 -10.62 23.83 -10.21
C ARG A 20 -9.79 22.60 -10.58
N ILE A 21 -10.20 21.41 -10.14
CA ILE A 21 -9.52 20.16 -10.51
C ILE A 21 -9.70 19.87 -12.01
N TYR A 22 -10.89 20.15 -12.55
CA TYR A 22 -11.15 19.98 -13.98
C TYR A 22 -10.32 20.97 -14.82
N GLU A 23 -10.24 22.24 -14.43
CA GLU A 23 -9.39 23.23 -15.11
C GLU A 23 -7.92 22.84 -15.14
N LEU A 24 -7.39 22.32 -14.03
CA LEU A 24 -5.96 22.03 -13.89
C LEU A 24 -5.57 20.68 -14.51
N PHE A 25 -6.44 19.67 -14.42
CA PHE A 25 -6.09 18.29 -14.72
C PHE A 25 -7.01 17.62 -15.75
N GLY A 26 -8.10 18.27 -16.17
CA GLY A 26 -9.09 17.70 -17.10
C GLY A 26 -9.94 16.57 -16.50
N VAL A 27 -9.85 16.35 -15.17
CA VAL A 27 -10.53 15.25 -14.48
C VAL A 27 -11.74 15.78 -13.69
N TRP A 28 -12.91 15.19 -13.92
CA TRP A 28 -14.12 15.52 -13.17
C TRP A 28 -14.32 14.56 -12.00
N LEU A 29 -13.93 14.99 -10.79
CA LEU A 29 -14.13 14.19 -9.58
C LEU A 29 -15.55 14.35 -9.03
N SER A 30 -16.04 13.31 -8.36
CA SER A 30 -17.31 13.41 -7.63
C SER A 30 -17.17 14.21 -6.34
N LYS A 31 -18.24 14.92 -5.93
CA LYS A 31 -18.28 15.66 -4.65
C LYS A 31 -18.05 14.74 -3.44
N SER A 32 -18.52 13.50 -3.52
CA SER A 32 -18.32 12.49 -2.47
C SER A 32 -16.85 12.10 -2.34
N GLN A 33 -16.13 11.84 -3.44
CA GLN A 33 -14.68 11.58 -3.40
C GLN A 33 -13.91 12.75 -2.79
N ILE A 34 -14.21 14.00 -3.23
CA ILE A 34 -13.58 15.20 -2.66
C ILE A 34 -13.83 15.27 -1.16
N SER A 35 -15.08 15.09 -0.73
CA SER A 35 -15.43 15.07 0.69
C SER A 35 -14.70 13.97 1.47
N TYR A 36 -14.59 12.76 0.93
CA TYR A 36 -13.86 11.68 1.57
C TYR A 36 -12.36 11.96 1.70
N TRP A 37 -11.75 12.60 0.71
CA TRP A 37 -10.35 13.00 0.75
C TRP A 37 -10.12 14.14 1.76
N CYS A 38 -10.94 15.19 1.72
CA CYS A 38 -10.87 16.30 2.67
C CYS A 38 -11.08 15.85 4.13
N ARG A 39 -11.93 14.85 4.36
CA ARG A 39 -12.18 14.26 5.69
C ARG A 39 -11.17 13.17 6.09
N GLY A 40 -10.23 12.83 5.21
CA GLY A 40 -9.25 11.75 5.44
C GLY A 40 -9.87 10.34 5.52
N THR A 41 -11.12 10.16 5.10
CA THR A 41 -11.77 8.83 5.02
C THR A 41 -11.13 7.95 3.95
N HIS A 42 -10.73 8.58 2.83
CA HIS A 42 -9.97 7.93 1.78
C HIS A 42 -8.73 8.77 1.48
N ARG A 43 -7.63 8.08 1.18
CA ARG A 43 -6.42 8.72 0.66
C ARG A 43 -6.52 8.82 -0.86
N PRO A 44 -6.12 9.93 -1.49
CA PRO A 44 -6.09 10.04 -2.96
C PRO A 44 -5.26 8.95 -3.63
N GLU A 45 -4.20 8.49 -2.94
CA GLU A 45 -3.35 7.40 -3.40
C GLU A 45 -4.04 6.02 -3.30
N GLY A 46 -5.21 5.93 -2.66
CA GLY A 46 -5.88 4.68 -2.36
C GLY A 46 -5.13 3.85 -1.32
N ARG A 47 -5.31 2.51 -1.36
CA ARG A 47 -4.49 1.56 -0.59
C ARG A 47 -3.27 1.16 -1.41
N VAL A 48 -2.27 2.03 -1.53
CA VAL A 48 -0.95 1.59 -1.99
C VAL A 48 -0.28 0.87 -0.82
N SER A 49 -0.19 -0.45 -0.88
CA SER A 49 0.78 -1.17 -0.06
C SER A 49 2.16 -0.85 -0.61
N VAL A 50 2.73 0.29 -0.19
CA VAL A 50 4.13 0.58 -0.47
C VAL A 50 4.93 -0.52 0.22
N VAL A 51 5.50 -1.41 -0.57
CA VAL A 51 6.39 -2.45 -0.05
C VAL A 51 7.70 -1.75 0.29
N VAL A 52 7.84 -1.27 1.52
CA VAL A 52 9.02 -0.52 2.00
C VAL A 52 10.26 -1.43 2.20
N ARG A 53 10.18 -2.71 1.79
CA ARG A 53 11.26 -3.68 1.99
C ARG A 53 12.01 -3.92 0.70
N GLU A 54 13.15 -3.26 0.57
CA GLU A 54 13.98 -3.34 -0.63
C GLU A 54 15.28 -4.13 -0.44
N GLY A 55 15.47 -4.77 0.72
CA GLY A 55 16.68 -5.53 1.01
C GLY A 55 16.82 -6.80 0.16
N TYR A 56 18.07 -7.22 -0.08
CA TYR A 56 18.42 -8.44 -0.82
C TYR A 56 17.57 -9.65 -0.41
N TRP A 57 17.47 -9.93 0.89
CA TRP A 57 16.71 -11.07 1.41
C TRP A 57 15.22 -11.01 1.11
N PHE A 58 14.62 -9.81 1.12
CA PHE A 58 13.22 -9.65 0.74
C PHE A 58 13.01 -9.94 -0.75
N ARG A 59 13.89 -9.42 -1.62
CA ARG A 59 13.86 -9.68 -3.06
C ARG A 59 14.08 -11.18 -3.35
N TYR A 60 14.98 -11.83 -2.62
CA TYR A 60 15.24 -13.26 -2.71
C TYR A 60 13.98 -14.08 -2.36
N VAL A 61 13.30 -13.76 -1.26
CA VAL A 61 12.06 -14.45 -0.86
C VAL A 61 10.95 -14.23 -1.90
N VAL A 62 10.77 -13.00 -2.38
CA VAL A 62 9.77 -12.68 -3.42
C VAL A 62 10.06 -13.45 -4.71
N GLY A 63 11.30 -13.43 -5.20
CA GLY A 63 11.70 -14.16 -6.41
C GLY A 63 11.48 -15.66 -6.29
N SER A 64 11.86 -16.24 -5.15
CA SER A 64 11.66 -17.66 -4.85
C SER A 64 10.19 -18.05 -4.86
N VAL A 65 9.33 -17.25 -4.20
CA VAL A 65 7.88 -17.49 -4.16
C VAL A 65 7.23 -17.31 -5.53
N LEU A 66 7.68 -16.35 -6.34
CA LEU A 66 7.14 -16.13 -7.69
C LEU A 66 7.55 -17.21 -8.68
N SER A 67 8.72 -17.84 -8.49
CA SER A 67 9.20 -18.95 -9.32
C SER A 67 8.46 -20.25 -8.99
N ASP A 68 8.65 -20.75 -7.76
CA ASP A 68 8.29 -22.13 -7.39
C ASP A 68 7.34 -22.18 -6.19
N GLY A 69 6.91 -21.01 -5.70
CA GLY A 69 6.00 -20.90 -4.58
C GLY A 69 4.55 -21.18 -4.97
N ASN A 70 3.86 -21.87 -4.09
CA ASN A 70 2.41 -22.04 -4.15
C ASN A 70 1.77 -21.22 -3.02
N ARG A 71 0.72 -20.48 -3.34
CA ARG A 71 -0.01 -19.66 -2.36
C ARG A 71 -1.36 -20.28 -2.09
N LYS A 72 -1.59 -20.71 -0.84
CA LYS A 72 -2.93 -21.04 -0.36
C LYS A 72 -3.46 -19.87 0.46
N ARG A 73 -4.62 -19.35 0.06
CA ARG A 73 -5.33 -18.32 0.81
C ARG A 73 -6.35 -19.01 1.70
N HIS A 74 -6.23 -18.79 3.01
CA HIS A 74 -7.25 -19.10 4.00
C HIS A 74 -7.85 -17.78 4.51
N ALA A 75 -9.08 -17.80 5.02
CA ALA A 75 -9.71 -16.61 5.56
C ALA A 75 -8.85 -16.07 6.73
N GLY A 76 -8.17 -14.94 6.51
CA GLY A 76 -7.29 -14.30 7.50
C GLY A 76 -5.83 -14.78 7.53
N ASN A 77 -5.44 -15.81 6.78
CA ASN A 77 -4.05 -16.28 6.74
C ASN A 77 -3.60 -16.68 5.33
N SER A 78 -2.33 -16.44 5.00
CA SER A 78 -1.76 -16.81 3.70
C SER A 78 -0.57 -17.72 3.92
N ASP A 79 -0.72 -18.97 3.49
CA ASP A 79 0.38 -19.93 3.54
C ASP A 79 1.19 -19.80 2.25
N LEU A 80 2.49 -19.54 2.42
CA LEU A 80 3.48 -19.58 1.35
C LEU A 80 4.18 -20.93 1.43
N MET A 81 4.03 -21.76 0.40
CA MET A 81 4.57 -23.11 0.37
C MET A 81 5.55 -23.24 -0.78
N LEU A 82 6.79 -23.64 -0.50
CA LEU A 82 7.78 -24.00 -1.51
C LEU A 82 7.99 -25.51 -1.49
N ARG A 83 7.85 -26.16 -2.65
CA ARG A 83 8.16 -27.58 -2.82
C ARG A 83 9.50 -27.73 -3.50
N VAL A 84 10.57 -27.79 -2.70
CA VAL A 84 11.95 -27.89 -3.19
C VAL A 84 12.59 -29.15 -2.61
N ARG A 85 13.41 -29.84 -3.43
CA ARG A 85 14.18 -31.04 -3.01
C ARG A 85 15.61 -30.72 -2.61
N ASP A 86 16.13 -29.58 -3.06
CA ASP A 86 17.45 -29.08 -2.72
C ASP A 86 17.48 -28.56 -1.28
N ARG A 87 18.33 -29.19 -0.45
CA ARG A 87 18.45 -28.85 0.97
C ARG A 87 19.12 -27.49 1.18
N GLU A 88 20.16 -27.17 0.40
CA GLU A 88 20.89 -25.91 0.56
C GLU A 88 19.98 -24.72 0.25
N PHE A 89 19.15 -24.87 -0.78
CA PHE A 89 18.12 -23.87 -1.09
C PHE A 89 17.12 -23.69 0.06
N VAL A 90 16.64 -24.79 0.65
CA VAL A 90 15.68 -24.73 1.77
C VAL A 90 16.30 -24.01 2.98
N GLU A 91 17.56 -24.29 3.30
CA GLU A 91 18.29 -23.63 4.39
C GLU A 91 18.49 -22.12 4.11
N ALA A 92 18.89 -21.76 2.88
CA ALA A 92 19.04 -20.37 2.47
C ALA A 92 17.69 -19.61 2.51
N PHE A 93 16.61 -20.26 2.09
CA PHE A 93 15.27 -19.69 2.14
C PHE A 93 14.76 -19.50 3.57
N ALA A 94 15.00 -20.47 4.46
CA ALA A 94 14.66 -20.35 5.88
C ALA A 94 15.42 -19.20 6.56
N GLU A 95 16.72 -19.04 6.28
CA GLU A 95 17.49 -17.90 6.78
C GLU A 95 16.98 -16.58 6.20
N ALA A 96 16.63 -16.55 4.90
CA ALA A 96 16.07 -15.36 4.27
C ALA A 96 14.74 -14.92 4.93
N LEU A 97 13.84 -15.86 5.25
CA LEU A 97 12.62 -15.58 6.03
C LEU A 97 12.94 -14.97 7.39
N ARG A 98 13.88 -15.57 8.12
CA ARG A 98 14.32 -15.08 9.44
C ARG A 98 14.90 -13.66 9.37
N ARG A 99 15.69 -13.36 8.32
CA ARG A 99 16.28 -12.03 8.08
C ARG A 99 15.23 -10.97 7.77
N ILE A 100 14.11 -11.39 7.18
CA ILE A 100 12.97 -10.51 6.97
C ILE A 100 11.95 -10.58 8.12
N GLY A 101 12.21 -11.30 9.21
CA GLY A 101 11.30 -11.36 10.36
C GLY A 101 9.95 -12.01 10.03
N LEU A 102 9.97 -13.01 9.14
CA LEU A 102 8.91 -14.00 8.96
C LEU A 102 9.32 -15.32 9.62
#